data_AF-H2C3R1-F1
#
_entry.id   AF-H2C3R1-F1
#
_cell.length_a   1.000
_cell.length_b   1.000
_cell.length_c   1.000
_cell.angle_alpha   90.00
_cell.angle_beta   90.00
_cell.angle_gamma   90.00
#
_symmetry.space_group_name_H-M   'P 1'
#
loop_
_entity.id
_entity.type
_entity.pdbx_description
1 polymer ?
#
loop_
_entity_poly.entity_id
_entity_poly.type
_entity_poly.pdbx_seq_one_letter_code
_entity_poly.pdbx_strand_id
1 'polypeptide(L)'
;MRSKLIGSKEAIENFQFVTINGRVEFEDVGKVARIAYSHSKAVKAGINLALRGVSLNDAVKELYNIIPYAFYAETAYKQALALVENKGSKVEIKKRWIACRGNKSDNGNRGIKFHVLEDHVEIKVKDPWGKWIHGKAYLGKEYLPLLSELEE
;
A
#
# COMPACT_ATOMS: atom_id res chain seq x y z
N MET A 1 19.97 -19.66 -9.41
CA MET A 1 20.65 -18.79 -8.43
C MET A 1 19.94 -19.01 -7.10
N ARG A 2 20.63 -19.42 -6.01
CA ARG A 2 19.96 -19.62 -4.70
C ARG A 2 19.84 -18.27 -4.01
N SER A 3 18.61 -17.81 -3.80
CA SER A 3 18.33 -16.58 -3.06
C SER A 3 18.83 -16.71 -1.62
N LYS A 4 19.67 -15.79 -1.15
CA LYS A 4 20.18 -15.76 0.21
C LYS A 4 19.37 -14.75 1.02
N LEU A 5 18.68 -15.21 2.07
CA LEU A 5 18.05 -14.32 3.06
C LEU A 5 19.16 -13.59 3.83
N ILE A 6 19.11 -12.26 3.83
CA ILE A 6 20.06 -11.40 4.53
C ILE A 6 19.25 -10.54 5.50
N GLY A 7 19.53 -10.66 6.79
CA GLY A 7 18.86 -9.93 7.86
C GLY A 7 19.50 -10.22 9.21
N SER A 8 19.10 -9.50 10.25
CA SER A 8 19.43 -9.88 11.63
C SER A 8 18.78 -11.23 11.96
N LYS A 9 19.34 -11.96 12.93
CA LYS A 9 18.78 -13.24 13.39
C LYS A 9 17.29 -13.11 13.74
N GLU A 10 16.94 -12.07 14.48
CA GLU A 10 15.56 -11.76 14.88
C GLU A 10 14.65 -11.44 13.69
N ALA A 11 15.14 -10.72 12.67
CA ALA A 11 14.35 -10.42 11.47
C ALA A 11 14.14 -11.66 10.58
N ILE A 12 15.11 -12.59 10.56
CA ILE A 12 15.00 -13.86 9.83
C ILE A 12 14.05 -14.82 10.55
N GLU A 13 14.14 -14.92 11.88
CA GLU A 13 13.28 -15.78 12.71
C GLU A 13 11.81 -15.32 12.72
N ASN A 14 11.55 -14.01 12.58
CA ASN A 14 10.21 -13.42 12.57
C ASN A 14 9.76 -12.96 11.17
N PHE A 15 10.36 -13.49 10.11
CA PHE A 15 10.09 -13.03 8.75
C PHE A 15 8.65 -13.38 8.31
N GLN A 16 7.76 -12.39 8.29
CA GLN A 16 6.35 -12.57 7.90
C GLN A 16 5.99 -11.98 6.52
N PHE A 17 6.82 -11.07 6.00
CA PHE A 17 6.49 -10.30 4.80
C PHE A 17 7.72 -10.14 3.90
N VAL A 18 7.52 -10.25 2.59
CA VAL A 18 8.54 -9.97 1.57
C VAL A 18 8.19 -8.66 0.87
N THR A 19 9.20 -7.85 0.56
CA THR A 19 9.07 -6.71 -0.37
C THR A 19 9.86 -7.00 -1.63
N ILE A 20 9.18 -6.99 -2.78
CA ILE A 20 9.81 -7.07 -4.10
C ILE A 20 9.88 -5.66 -4.67
N ASN A 21 11.09 -5.23 -5.04
CA ASN A 21 11.31 -3.93 -5.66
C ASN A 21 11.44 -4.08 -7.18
N GLY A 22 10.84 -3.16 -7.93
CA GLY A 22 10.99 -3.12 -9.38
C GLY A 22 10.45 -1.82 -9.98
N ARG A 23 10.62 -1.69 -11.29
CA ARG A 23 10.14 -0.53 -12.04
C ARG A 23 8.65 -0.69 -12.31
N VAL A 24 7.90 0.38 -12.11
CA VAL A 24 6.46 0.43 -12.44
C VAL A 24 6.20 1.57 -13.42
N GLU A 25 5.41 1.27 -14.44
CA GLU A 25 4.97 2.20 -15.47
C GLU A 25 3.44 2.27 -15.44
N PHE A 26 2.88 3.47 -15.55
CA PHE A 26 1.43 3.67 -15.57
C PHE A 26 1.03 4.43 -16.83
N GLU A 27 -0.16 4.14 -17.34
CA GLU A 27 -0.76 4.89 -18.45
C GLU A 27 -0.99 6.36 -18.09
N ASP A 28 -1.27 6.65 -16.81
CA ASP A 28 -1.52 7.99 -16.28
C ASP A 28 -0.78 8.18 -14.95
N VAL A 29 0.50 8.55 -15.07
CA VAL A 29 1.37 8.84 -13.92
C VAL A 29 0.84 10.00 -13.08
N GLY A 30 0.16 10.99 -13.69
CA GLY A 30 -0.37 12.15 -13.00
C GLY A 30 -1.45 11.77 -11.98
N LYS A 31 -2.39 10.91 -12.38
CA LYS A 31 -3.41 10.39 -11.46
C LYS A 31 -2.81 9.53 -10.35
N VAL A 32 -1.88 8.63 -10.66
CA VAL A 32 -1.21 7.82 -9.63
C VAL A 32 -0.44 8.70 -8.65
N ALA A 33 0.28 9.70 -9.14
CA ALA A 33 0.99 10.66 -8.29
C ALA A 33 0.03 11.46 -7.38
N ARG A 34 -1.16 11.83 -7.88
CA ARG A 34 -2.22 12.46 -7.07
C ARG A 34 -2.70 11.52 -5.97
N ILE A 35 -2.95 10.25 -6.27
CA ILE A 35 -3.36 9.25 -5.26
C ILE A 35 -2.25 9.09 -4.21
N ALA A 36 -0.98 8.96 -4.62
CA ALA A 36 0.15 8.84 -3.70
C ALA A 36 0.28 10.05 -2.78
N TYR A 37 0.10 11.25 -3.34
CA TYR A 37 0.10 12.48 -2.57
C TYR A 37 -1.05 12.53 -1.55
N SER A 38 -2.29 12.26 -1.99
CA SER A 38 -3.47 12.27 -1.12
C SER A 38 -3.40 11.19 -0.05
N HIS A 39 -2.95 9.98 -0.37
CA HIS A 39 -2.76 8.90 0.60
C HIS A 39 -1.75 9.31 1.67
N SER A 40 -0.59 9.82 1.26
CA SER A 40 0.44 10.29 2.19
C SER A 40 -0.05 11.45 3.07
N LYS A 41 -0.86 12.35 2.51
CA LYS A 41 -1.52 13.44 3.25
C LYS A 41 -2.54 12.89 4.25
N ALA A 42 -3.31 11.87 3.86
CA ALA A 42 -4.27 11.21 4.74
C ALA A 42 -3.58 10.49 5.90
N VAL A 43 -2.43 9.83 5.68
CA VAL A 43 -1.66 9.22 6.78
C VAL A 43 -1.15 10.30 7.75
N LYS A 44 -0.65 11.44 7.24
CA LYS A 44 -0.23 12.58 8.08
C LYS A 44 -1.37 13.11 8.95
N ALA A 45 -2.56 13.32 8.36
CA ALA A 45 -3.75 13.71 9.11
C ALA A 45 -4.17 12.61 10.11
N GLY A 46 -4.08 11.35 9.69
CA GLY A 46 -4.35 10.17 10.50
C GLY A 46 -3.48 10.07 11.74
N ILE A 47 -2.22 10.50 11.68
CA ILE A 47 -1.33 10.51 12.86
C ILE A 47 -1.88 11.45 13.94
N ASN A 48 -2.34 12.64 13.57
CA ASN A 48 -2.96 13.57 14.51
C ASN A 48 -4.28 13.04 15.08
N LEU A 49 -5.03 12.24 14.31
CA LEU A 49 -6.24 11.57 14.77
C LEU A 49 -5.91 10.44 15.76
N ALA A 50 -4.90 9.64 15.45
CA ALA A 50 -4.42 8.53 16.27
C ALA A 50 -3.89 9.04 17.62
N LEU A 51 -3.09 10.12 17.62
CA LEU A 51 -2.61 10.76 18.84
C LEU A 51 -3.73 11.30 19.74
N ARG A 52 -4.89 11.64 19.17
CA ARG A 52 -6.10 12.07 19.90
C ARG A 52 -7.01 10.91 20.31
N GLY A 53 -6.66 9.67 19.97
CA GLY A 53 -7.46 8.49 20.28
C GLY A 53 -8.79 8.40 19.51
N VAL A 54 -8.86 8.97 18.30
CA VAL A 54 -10.09 8.93 17.50
C VAL A 54 -10.42 7.49 17.07
N SER A 55 -11.69 7.11 17.06
CA SER A 55 -12.10 5.78 16.61
C SER A 55 -11.79 5.56 15.12
N LEU A 56 -11.58 4.30 14.70
CA LEU A 56 -11.35 3.98 13.28
C LEU A 56 -12.47 4.51 12.38
N ASN A 57 -13.72 4.33 12.79
CA ASN A 57 -14.89 4.72 11.98
C ASN A 57 -14.96 6.24 11.79
N ASP A 58 -14.68 7.02 12.83
CA ASP A 58 -14.75 8.47 12.74
C ASP A 58 -13.52 9.04 12.00
N ALA A 59 -12.34 8.46 12.23
CA ALA A 59 -11.16 8.82 11.47
C ALA A 59 -11.34 8.54 9.97
N VAL A 60 -11.95 7.42 9.59
CA VAL A 60 -12.24 7.10 8.18
C VAL A 60 -13.16 8.14 7.55
N LYS A 61 -14.21 8.59 8.24
CA LYS A 61 -15.11 9.66 7.74
C LYS A 61 -14.33 10.94 7.48
N GLU A 62 -13.44 11.32 8.39
CA GLU A 62 -12.67 12.56 8.28
C GLU A 62 -11.61 12.48 7.17
N LEU A 63 -10.92 11.34 7.07
CA LEU A 63 -9.90 11.09 6.04
C LEU A 63 -10.50 10.90 4.64
N TYR A 64 -11.77 10.51 4.53
CA TYR A 64 -12.49 10.43 3.25
C TYR A 64 -12.49 11.77 2.49
N ASN A 65 -12.47 12.89 3.22
CA ASN A 65 -12.37 14.23 2.63
C ASN A 65 -11.02 14.50 1.94
N ILE A 66 -9.98 13.71 2.26
CA ILE A 66 -8.64 13.82 1.68
C ILE A 66 -8.48 12.80 0.54
N ILE A 67 -8.95 11.57 0.77
CA ILE A 67 -8.90 10.47 -0.19
C ILE A 67 -10.27 9.76 -0.20
N PRO A 68 -11.16 10.07 -1.15
CA PRO A 68 -12.57 9.65 -1.13
C PRO A 68 -12.73 8.20 -1.61
N TYR A 69 -12.08 7.29 -0.90
CA TYR A 69 -12.21 5.86 -1.08
C TYR A 69 -11.96 5.22 0.28
N ALA A 70 -13.01 4.63 0.86
CA ALA A 70 -13.00 4.16 2.25
C ALA A 70 -11.82 3.21 2.56
N PHE A 71 -11.44 2.34 1.62
CA PHE A 71 -10.32 1.42 1.81
C PHE A 71 -8.97 2.12 1.87
N TYR A 72 -8.75 3.19 1.09
CA TYR A 72 -7.53 3.99 1.24
C TYR A 72 -7.54 4.77 2.54
N ALA A 73 -8.66 5.40 2.90
CA ALA A 73 -8.80 6.14 4.15
C ALA A 73 -8.56 5.25 5.39
N GLU A 74 -9.14 4.06 5.41
CA GLU A 74 -8.97 3.07 6.47
C GLU A 74 -7.51 2.56 6.52
N THR A 75 -6.92 2.29 5.36
CA THR A 75 -5.49 1.90 5.28
C THR A 75 -4.59 3.00 5.81
N ALA A 76 -4.87 4.25 5.46
CA ALA A 76 -4.11 5.41 5.92
C ALA A 76 -4.17 5.54 7.44
N TYR A 77 -5.35 5.34 8.05
CA TYR A 77 -5.49 5.42 9.50
C TYR A 77 -4.81 4.25 10.22
N LYS A 78 -4.92 3.03 9.70
CA LYS A 78 -4.20 1.87 10.25
C LYS A 78 -2.68 2.06 10.21
N GLN A 79 -2.16 2.61 9.10
CA GLN A 79 -0.74 2.97 9.01
C GLN A 79 -0.37 4.06 10.03
N ALA A 80 -1.24 5.05 10.26
CA ALA A 80 -1.02 6.07 11.28
C ALA A 80 -0.98 5.49 12.70
N LEU A 81 -1.91 4.60 13.05
CA LEU A 81 -1.92 3.90 14.35
C LEU A 81 -0.61 3.13 14.56
N ALA A 82 -0.20 2.31 13.60
CA ALA A 82 1.04 1.55 13.69
C ALA A 82 2.28 2.46 13.85
N LEU A 83 2.30 3.63 13.21
CA LEU A 83 3.39 4.58 13.35
C LEU A 83 3.42 5.24 14.74
N VAL A 84 2.25 5.58 15.30
CA VAL A 84 2.14 6.15 16.65
C VAL A 84 2.55 5.14 17.71
N GLU A 85 2.11 3.89 17.58
CA GLU A 85 2.49 2.77 18.48
C GLU A 85 4.00 2.52 18.49
N ASN A 86 4.67 2.59 17.32
CA ASN A 86 6.08 2.23 17.20
C ASN A 86 7.09 3.35 17.50
N LYS A 87 6.71 4.64 17.48
CA LYS A 87 7.68 5.76 17.53
C LYS A 87 7.40 6.87 18.54
N GLY A 88 6.30 6.82 19.28
CA GLY A 88 5.87 7.96 20.08
C GLY A 88 5.62 9.21 19.22
N SER A 89 5.46 10.36 19.84
CA SER A 89 4.81 11.57 19.29
C SER A 89 5.48 12.25 18.06
N LYS A 90 6.59 11.73 17.52
CA LYS A 90 7.32 12.36 16.40
C LYS A 90 7.51 11.42 15.20
N VAL A 91 6.49 11.38 14.33
CA VAL A 91 6.49 10.63 13.07
C VAL A 91 6.58 11.61 11.89
N GLU A 92 7.66 11.53 11.11
CA GLU A 92 7.82 12.32 9.87
C GLU A 92 7.62 11.47 8.62
N ILE A 93 6.72 11.92 7.75
CA ILE A 93 6.46 11.32 6.46
C ILE A 93 7.12 12.16 5.35
N LYS A 94 8.21 11.62 4.77
CA LYS A 94 9.05 12.31 3.77
C LYS A 94 8.76 11.94 2.32
N LYS A 95 8.35 10.70 2.05
CA LYS A 95 8.07 10.20 0.69
C LYS A 95 6.58 10.10 0.41
N ARG A 96 6.21 10.01 -0.86
CA ARG A 96 4.83 9.74 -1.29
C ARG A 96 4.71 8.26 -1.65
N TRP A 97 3.63 7.62 -1.24
CA TRP A 97 3.32 6.24 -1.59
C TRP A 97 1.80 6.04 -1.59
N ILE A 98 1.38 4.90 -2.14
CA ILE A 98 0.00 4.43 -2.09
C ILE A 98 0.02 3.09 -1.37
N ALA A 99 -0.94 2.87 -0.49
CA ALA A 99 -1.23 1.56 0.05
C ALA A 99 -2.74 1.40 0.15
N CYS A 100 -3.23 0.22 -0.17
CA CYS A 100 -4.59 -0.18 0.11
C CYS A 100 -4.55 -1.55 0.78
N ARG A 101 -5.37 -1.72 1.81
CA ARG A 101 -5.60 -3.02 2.42
C ARG A 101 -6.30 -3.96 1.45
N GLY A 102 -5.98 -5.23 1.56
CA GLY A 102 -6.87 -6.30 1.14
C GLY A 102 -7.68 -6.86 2.30
N ASN A 103 -8.69 -7.64 1.98
CA ASN A 103 -9.28 -8.58 2.91
C ASN A 103 -9.59 -9.90 2.17
N LYS A 104 -9.74 -10.98 2.92
CA LYS A 104 -10.05 -12.30 2.35
C LYS A 104 -11.43 -12.34 1.69
N SER A 105 -12.39 -11.57 2.20
CA SER A 105 -13.76 -11.48 1.68
C SER A 105 -13.88 -10.73 0.34
N ASP A 106 -12.82 -10.03 -0.08
CA ASP A 106 -12.80 -9.12 -1.23
C ASP A 106 -11.89 -9.61 -2.36
N ASN A 107 -11.50 -10.89 -2.31
CA ASN A 107 -10.52 -11.51 -3.19
C ASN A 107 -9.24 -10.67 -3.26
N GLY A 108 -8.70 -10.36 -2.07
CA GLY A 108 -7.47 -9.60 -1.91
C GLY A 108 -7.69 -8.10 -1.83
N ASN A 109 -6.88 -7.34 -2.56
CA ASN A 109 -6.78 -5.89 -2.43
C ASN A 109 -7.80 -5.14 -3.31
N ARG A 110 -8.62 -4.30 -2.68
CA ARG A 110 -9.69 -3.57 -3.38
C ARG A 110 -9.20 -2.37 -4.18
N GLY A 111 -8.12 -1.72 -3.75
CA GLY A 111 -7.60 -0.50 -4.36
C GLY A 111 -6.45 -0.75 -5.33
N ILE A 112 -5.72 -1.85 -5.18
CA ILE A 112 -4.58 -2.19 -6.03
C ILE A 112 -4.69 -3.67 -6.36
N LYS A 113 -4.77 -4.00 -7.64
CA LYS A 113 -4.80 -5.40 -8.10
C LYS A 113 -3.66 -5.61 -9.07
N PHE A 114 -3.20 -6.84 -9.19
CA PHE A 114 -2.21 -7.22 -10.16
C PHE A 114 -2.63 -8.48 -10.90
N HIS A 115 -2.00 -8.72 -12.05
CA HIS A 115 -2.07 -9.95 -12.79
C HIS A 115 -0.69 -10.32 -13.32
N VAL A 116 -0.23 -11.55 -13.08
CA VAL A 116 1.13 -11.98 -13.43
C VAL A 116 1.14 -12.55 -14.84
N LEU A 117 1.98 -11.98 -15.70
CA LEU A 117 2.29 -12.47 -17.04
C LEU A 117 3.73 -13.00 -17.08
N GLU A 118 4.12 -13.62 -18.19
CA GLU A 118 5.45 -14.27 -18.32
C GLU A 118 6.63 -13.29 -18.22
N ASP A 119 6.45 -12.05 -18.64
CA ASP A 119 7.51 -11.03 -18.76
C ASP A 119 7.31 -9.82 -17.85
N HIS A 120 6.08 -9.58 -17.37
CA HIS A 120 5.74 -8.47 -16.49
C HIS A 120 4.51 -8.77 -15.64
N VAL A 121 4.21 -7.87 -14.72
CA VAL A 121 2.99 -7.91 -13.91
C VAL A 121 2.11 -6.74 -14.32
N GLU A 122 0.90 -7.01 -14.82
CA GLU A 122 -0.10 -5.96 -14.98
C GLU A 122 -0.56 -5.47 -13.61
N ILE A 123 -0.71 -4.16 -13.45
CA ILE A 123 -1.20 -3.54 -12.22
C ILE A 123 -2.36 -2.64 -12.57
N LYS A 124 -3.42 -2.67 -11.76
CA LYS A 124 -4.49 -1.68 -11.79
C LYS A 124 -4.65 -1.04 -10.43
N VAL A 125 -4.69 0.29 -10.41
CA VAL A 125 -4.90 1.11 -9.21
C VAL A 125 -6.24 1.80 -9.33
N LYS A 126 -7.10 1.66 -8.32
CA LYS A 126 -8.40 2.31 -8.28
C LYS A 126 -8.18 3.79 -8.01
N ASP A 127 -8.62 4.64 -8.95
CA ASP A 127 -8.72 6.09 -8.73
C ASP A 127 -9.89 6.40 -7.79
N PRO A 128 -9.67 7.05 -6.63
CA PRO A 128 -10.75 7.54 -5.75
C PRO A 128 -11.74 8.47 -6.47
N TRP A 129 -11.30 9.16 -7.52
CA TRP A 129 -12.10 10.14 -8.24
C TRP A 129 -12.57 9.65 -9.62
N GLY A 130 -12.33 8.38 -9.95
CA GLY A 130 -12.54 7.93 -11.33
C GLY A 130 -12.48 6.42 -11.56
N LYS A 131 -11.97 6.07 -12.74
CA LYS A 131 -11.86 4.68 -13.22
C LYS A 131 -10.57 4.03 -12.70
N TRP A 132 -10.37 2.76 -13.06
CA TRP A 132 -9.09 2.11 -12.81
C TRP A 132 -7.99 2.76 -13.67
N ILE A 133 -6.79 2.83 -13.12
CA ILE A 133 -5.58 3.27 -13.82
C ILE A 133 -4.71 2.03 -14.02
N HIS A 134 -4.37 1.75 -15.26
CA HIS A 134 -3.60 0.58 -15.65
C HIS A 134 -2.11 0.89 -15.72
N GLY A 135 -1.30 -0.14 -15.46
CA GLY A 135 0.15 -0.06 -15.46
C GLY A 135 0.79 -1.44 -15.53
N LYS A 136 2.12 -1.43 -15.57
CA LYS A 136 2.98 -2.61 -15.68
C LYS A 136 4.11 -2.50 -14.68
N ALA A 137 4.36 -3.56 -13.93
CA ALA A 137 5.56 -3.71 -13.12
C ALA A 137 6.50 -4.73 -13.74
N TYR A 138 7.77 -4.35 -13.81
CA TYR A 138 8.86 -5.19 -14.25
C TYR A 138 9.66 -5.58 -13.03
N LEU A 139 9.49 -6.85 -12.62
CA LEU A 139 10.09 -7.46 -11.44
C LEU A 139 11.10 -8.53 -11.90
N GLY A 140 11.99 -8.96 -11.02
CA GLY A 140 12.88 -10.09 -11.31
C GLY A 140 12.07 -11.34 -11.67
N LYS A 141 12.45 -12.04 -12.74
CA LYS A 141 11.71 -13.21 -13.24
C LYS A 141 11.60 -14.31 -12.18
N GLU A 142 12.60 -14.41 -11.29
CA GLU A 142 12.61 -15.34 -10.18
C GLU A 142 11.48 -15.12 -9.16
N TYR A 143 10.84 -13.93 -9.16
CA TYR A 143 9.74 -13.60 -8.26
C TYR A 143 8.35 -13.76 -8.89
N LEU A 144 8.25 -13.91 -10.22
CA LEU A 144 6.95 -14.05 -10.89
C LEU A 144 6.16 -15.29 -10.41
N PRO A 145 6.78 -16.48 -10.24
CA PRO A 145 6.05 -17.65 -9.71
C PRO A 145 5.44 -17.41 -8.33
N LEU A 146 6.18 -16.75 -7.44
CA LEU A 146 5.69 -16.39 -6.10
C LEU A 146 4.50 -15.44 -6.15
N LEU A 147 4.47 -14.53 -7.13
CA LEU A 147 3.34 -13.61 -7.30
C LEU A 147 2.13 -14.30 -7.91
N SER A 148 2.32 -15.28 -8.79
CA SER A 148 1.22 -16.07 -9.36
C SER A 148 0.48 -16.87 -8.27
N GLU A 149 1.21 -17.41 -7.28
CA GLU A 149 0.61 -18.06 -6.10
C GLU A 149 -0.29 -17.12 -5.27
N LEU A 150 -0.14 -15.81 -5.40
CA LEU A 150 -0.95 -14.82 -4.69
C LEU A 150 -2.20 -14.38 -5.47
N GLU A 151 -2.37 -14.83 -6.72
CA GLU A 151 -3.59 -14.61 -7.52
C GLU A 151 -4.67 -15.66 -7.26
N GLU A 152 -4.27 -16.85 -6.77
CA GLU A 152 -5.12 -17.99 -6.42
C GLU A 152 -5.77 -17.85 -5.02
#